data_AF-A0A950K5P9-F1
#
_entry.id   AF-A0A950K5P9-F1
#
_cell.length_a   1.000
_cell.length_b   1.000
_cell.length_c   1.000
_cell.angle_alpha   90.00
_cell.angle_beta   90.00
_cell.angle_gamma   90.00
#
_symmetry.space_group_name_H-M   'P 1'
#
loop_
_entity.id
_entity.type
_entity.pdbx_description
1 polymer ?
#
loop_
_entity_poly.entity_id
_entity_poly.type
_entity_poly.pdbx_seq_one_letter_code
_entity_poly.pdbx_strand_id
1 'polypeptide(L)'
;FLVGNRGVQGKFEYKAKVEVKKAWMTYCEVAIIEIYDKDKPVVEGDGIVNPLFSKDRPIVMAFVGEDRPLRLRYSVDEATRRIKEIGSEVRKDVSLDVDYVIFTEAGSQKTRESYDPFKKAVFLEIPIADATDIFRFLGD
;
A
#
# COMPACT_ATOMS: atom_id res chain seq x y z
N PHE A 1 -8.57 -3.65 4.38
CA PHE A 1 -8.77 -2.22 4.09
C PHE A 1 -8.61 -1.44 5.38
N LEU A 2 -8.22 -0.17 5.30
CA LEU A 2 -8.17 0.71 6.47
C LEU A 2 -9.31 1.73 6.40
N VAL A 3 -9.81 2.14 7.55
CA VAL A 3 -10.88 3.13 7.68
C VAL A 3 -10.37 4.31 8.48
N GLY A 4 -10.72 5.52 8.04
CA GLY A 4 -10.29 6.74 8.71
C GLY A 4 -10.74 8.00 7.99
N ASN A 5 -10.19 9.12 8.41
CA ASN A 5 -10.49 10.43 7.83
C ASN A 5 -9.23 11.30 7.76
N ARG A 6 -9.33 12.46 7.09
CA ARG A 6 -8.24 13.45 7.12
C ARG A 6 -8.18 14.08 8.51
N GLY A 7 -7.04 13.89 9.18
CA GLY A 7 -6.72 14.53 10.45
C GLY A 7 -6.36 16.02 10.30
N VAL A 8 -6.02 16.65 11.42
CA VAL A 8 -5.84 18.12 11.54
C VAL A 8 -4.74 18.67 10.62
N GLN A 9 -3.75 17.86 10.24
CA GLN A 9 -2.65 18.24 9.34
C GLN A 9 -2.85 17.78 7.89
N GLY A 10 -4.07 17.35 7.51
CA GLY A 10 -4.37 16.83 6.18
C GLY A 10 -3.86 15.41 5.92
N LYS A 11 -3.08 14.83 6.84
CA LYS A 11 -2.70 13.41 6.82
C LYS A 11 -3.92 12.54 7.14
N PHE A 12 -4.02 11.40 6.47
CA PHE A 12 -5.08 10.43 6.76
C PHE A 12 -4.80 9.74 8.10
N GLU A 13 -5.69 9.88 9.06
CA GLU A 13 -5.65 9.17 10.35
C GLU A 13 -6.47 7.89 10.22
N TYR A 14 -5.79 6.74 10.31
CA TYR A 14 -6.44 5.44 10.34
C TYR A 14 -7.02 5.19 11.73
N LYS A 15 -8.28 4.78 11.79
CA LYS A 15 -9.01 4.47 13.03
C LYS A 15 -9.20 2.98 13.25
N ALA A 16 -9.35 2.23 12.15
CA ALA A 16 -9.60 0.80 12.22
C ALA A 16 -9.12 0.04 10.98
N LYS A 17 -8.83 -1.25 11.19
CA LYS A 17 -8.67 -2.23 10.13
C LYS A 17 -10.00 -2.93 9.90
N VAL A 18 -10.43 -3.00 8.65
CA VAL A 18 -11.66 -3.69 8.26
C VAL A 18 -11.42 -4.74 7.19
N GLU A 19 -12.24 -5.77 7.24
CA GLU A 19 -12.30 -6.85 6.26
C GLU A 19 -13.67 -6.82 5.57
N VAL A 20 -13.67 -6.76 4.24
CA VAL A 20 -14.91 -6.81 3.46
C VAL A 20 -15.40 -8.24 3.47
N LYS A 21 -16.60 -8.48 4.01
CA LYS A 21 -17.22 -9.80 4.07
C LYS A 21 -18.11 -10.05 2.87
N LYS A 22 -18.85 -9.03 2.44
CA LYS A 22 -19.70 -9.08 1.25
C LYS A 22 -19.70 -7.72 0.57
N ALA A 23 -19.68 -7.73 -0.75
CA ALA A 23 -19.81 -6.54 -1.58
C ALA A 23 -21.09 -6.65 -2.43
N TRP A 24 -21.95 -5.63 -2.35
CA TRP A 24 -23.08 -5.41 -3.25
C TRP A 24 -22.76 -4.28 -4.22
N MET A 25 -23.70 -4.00 -5.13
CA MET A 25 -23.53 -2.96 -6.14
C MET A 25 -23.32 -1.57 -5.55
N THR A 26 -23.95 -1.26 -4.41
CA THR A 26 -23.94 0.10 -3.83
C THR A 26 -23.37 0.18 -2.42
N TYR A 27 -23.18 -0.95 -1.74
CA TYR A 27 -22.65 -1.00 -0.38
C TYR A 27 -21.86 -2.28 -0.13
N CYS A 28 -21.04 -2.29 0.92
CA CYS A 28 -20.31 -3.46 1.37
C CYS A 28 -20.60 -3.70 2.85
N GLU A 29 -20.75 -4.97 3.24
CA GLU A 29 -20.70 -5.38 4.65
C GLU A 29 -19.24 -5.64 5.00
N VAL A 30 -18.80 -4.99 6.07
CA VAL A 30 -17.43 -5.09 6.57
C VAL A 30 -17.44 -5.51 8.04
N ALA A 31 -16.43 -6.28 8.43
CA ALA A 31 -16.14 -6.56 9.84
C ALA A 31 -14.98 -5.67 10.29
N ILE A 32 -15.12 -5.03 11.45
CA ILE A 32 -13.99 -4.36 12.12
C ILE A 32 -13.13 -5.44 12.76
N ILE A 33 -11.88 -5.54 12.33
CA ILE A 33 -10.91 -6.53 12.82
C ILE A 33 -10.11 -5.94 13.97
N GLU A 34 -9.78 -4.65 13.88
CA GLU A 34 -8.97 -3.96 14.87
C GLU A 34 -9.37 -2.49 14.92
N ILE A 35 -9.40 -1.92 16.13
CA ILE A 35 -9.59 -0.49 16.39
C ILE A 35 -8.28 0.03 16.98
N TYR A 36 -7.69 1.03 16.34
CA TYR A 36 -6.38 1.58 16.74
C TYR A 36 -6.51 2.53 17.94
N ASP A 37 -7.59 3.29 18.01
CA ASP A 37 -7.89 4.21 19.10
C ASP A 37 -9.37 4.08 19.52
N LYS A 38 -9.60 3.59 20.73
CA LYS A 38 -10.95 3.35 21.26
C LYS A 38 -11.72 4.65 21.54
N ASP A 39 -11.00 5.74 21.78
CA ASP A 39 -11.59 7.06 22.05
C ASP A 39 -11.97 7.78 20.73
N LYS A 40 -11.49 7.28 19.59
CA LYS A 40 -11.80 7.76 18.25
C LYS A 40 -12.42 6.64 17.38
N PRO A 41 -13.67 6.24 17.66
CA PRO A 41 -14.32 5.16 16.92
C PRO A 41 -14.54 5.53 15.43
N VAL A 42 -14.77 4.50 14.63
CA VAL A 42 -15.25 4.66 13.25
C VAL A 42 -16.65 5.25 13.28
N VAL A 43 -16.85 6.33 12.54
CA VAL A 43 -18.14 7.05 12.47
C VAL A 43 -18.54 7.27 11.01
N GLU A 44 -19.80 7.64 10.82
CA GLU A 44 -20.31 8.01 9.50
C GLU A 44 -19.47 9.14 8.90
N GLY A 45 -19.12 9.00 7.61
CA GLY A 45 -18.24 9.92 6.89
C GLY A 45 -16.76 9.51 6.86
N ASP A 46 -16.34 8.51 7.65
CA ASP A 46 -15.01 7.93 7.51
C ASP A 46 -14.87 7.17 6.17
N GLY A 47 -13.74 7.34 5.50
CA GLY A 47 -13.44 6.71 4.22
C GLY A 47 -12.77 5.35 4.39
N ILE A 48 -13.12 4.41 3.52
CA ILE A 48 -12.44 3.12 3.38
C ILE A 48 -11.38 3.25 2.30
N VAL A 49 -10.13 2.91 2.61
CA VAL A 49 -8.99 3.07 1.70
C VAL A 49 -8.15 1.81 1.60
N ASN A 50 -7.67 1.55 0.38
CA ASN A 50 -6.61 0.59 0.09
C ASN A 50 -5.87 1.04 -1.19
N PRO A 51 -4.60 1.50 -1.09
CA PRO A 51 -3.84 1.99 -2.24
C PRO A 51 -3.43 0.88 -3.22
N LEU A 52 -3.66 -0.38 -2.86
CA LEU A 52 -3.36 -1.54 -3.69
C LEU A 52 -4.57 -2.03 -4.49
N PHE A 53 -5.71 -1.34 -4.38
CA PHE A 53 -6.95 -1.74 -5.01
C PHE A 53 -7.60 -0.55 -5.72
N SER A 54 -8.05 -0.78 -6.94
CA SER A 54 -8.94 0.13 -7.67
C SER A 54 -10.03 -0.69 -8.35
N LYS A 55 -11.26 -0.15 -8.33
CA LYS A 55 -12.41 -0.77 -8.99
C LYS A 55 -12.36 -0.62 -10.52
N ASP A 56 -11.66 0.42 -11.01
CA ASP A 56 -11.73 0.85 -12.40
C ASP A 56 -10.68 0.16 -13.28
N ARG A 57 -9.47 -0.05 -12.73
CA ARG A 57 -8.39 -0.80 -13.37
C ARG A 57 -7.40 -1.34 -12.35
N PRO A 58 -6.61 -2.38 -12.68
CA PRO A 58 -5.48 -2.80 -11.88
C PRO A 58 -4.50 -1.65 -11.62
N ILE A 59 -4.00 -1.57 -10.40
CA ILE A 59 -2.89 -0.67 -10.05
C ILE A 59 -1.59 -1.36 -10.43
N VAL A 60 -0.71 -0.69 -11.16
CA VAL A 60 0.57 -1.23 -11.62
C VAL A 60 1.68 -0.69 -10.73
N MET A 61 2.42 -1.59 -10.07
CA MET A 61 3.49 -1.23 -9.15
C MET A 61 4.82 -1.85 -9.56
N ALA A 62 5.93 -1.27 -9.10
CA ALA A 62 7.25 -1.88 -9.19
C ALA A 62 7.97 -1.83 -7.85
N PHE A 63 8.69 -2.89 -7.49
CA PHE A 63 9.53 -2.92 -6.29
C PHE A 63 10.94 -2.44 -6.59
N VAL A 64 11.51 -1.66 -5.68
CA VAL A 64 12.91 -1.22 -5.73
C VAL A 64 13.54 -1.38 -4.36
N GLY A 65 14.73 -1.97 -4.30
CA GLY A 65 15.45 -2.19 -3.05
C GLY A 65 15.88 -3.64 -2.90
N GLU A 66 15.71 -4.18 -1.71
CA GLU A 66 15.99 -5.58 -1.40
C GLU A 66 14.75 -6.46 -1.54
N ASP A 67 14.94 -7.69 -2.04
CA ASP A 67 13.85 -8.66 -2.21
C ASP A 67 13.35 -9.22 -0.87
N ARG A 68 14.23 -9.26 0.15
CA ARG A 68 13.90 -9.75 1.49
C ARG A 68 14.30 -8.72 2.57
N PRO A 69 13.49 -7.67 2.72
CA PRO A 69 13.76 -6.64 3.72
C PRO A 69 13.62 -7.17 5.14
N LEU A 70 14.65 -6.96 5.96
CA LEU A 70 14.78 -7.53 7.31
C LEU A 70 13.71 -7.04 8.31
N ARG A 71 13.16 -5.85 8.07
CA ARG A 71 12.18 -5.20 8.97
C ARG A 71 10.73 -5.41 8.56
N LEU A 72 10.48 -6.07 7.43
CA LEU A 72 9.13 -6.30 6.95
C LEU A 72 8.75 -7.76 7.10
N ARG A 73 7.46 -8.00 7.34
CA ARG A 73 6.91 -9.34 7.51
C ARG A 73 6.92 -10.18 6.23
N TYR A 74 6.77 -9.53 5.09
CA TYR A 74 6.67 -10.18 3.79
C TYR A 74 7.93 -9.97 2.96
N SER A 75 8.34 -10.98 2.19
CA SER A 75 9.27 -10.76 1.08
C SER A 75 8.57 -10.03 -0.07
N VAL A 76 9.36 -9.50 -1.02
CA VAL A 76 8.84 -8.95 -2.27
C VAL A 76 8.01 -9.97 -3.05
N ASP A 77 8.41 -11.24 -3.05
CA ASP A 77 7.66 -12.32 -3.73
C ASP A 77 6.30 -12.57 -3.07
N GLU A 78 6.26 -12.63 -1.73
CA GLU A 78 5.02 -12.82 -0.99
C GLU A 78 4.08 -11.62 -1.15
N ALA A 79 4.64 -10.41 -1.07
CA ALA A 79 3.90 -9.18 -1.31
C ALA A 79 3.35 -9.14 -2.75
N THR A 80 4.17 -9.52 -3.74
CA THR A 80 3.76 -9.63 -5.14
C THR A 80 2.58 -10.58 -5.31
N ARG A 81 2.62 -11.76 -4.67
CA ARG A 81 1.51 -12.71 -4.75
C ARG A 81 0.22 -12.11 -4.20
N ARG A 82 0.28 -11.50 -3.01
CA ARG A 82 -0.88 -10.87 -2.37
C ARG A 82 -1.43 -9.68 -3.17
N ILE A 83 -0.57 -8.86 -3.75
CA ILE A 83 -0.99 -7.75 -4.63
C ILE A 83 -1.77 -8.27 -5.84
N LYS A 84 -1.30 -9.36 -6.45
CA LYS A 84 -2.00 -10.03 -7.56
C LYS A 84 -3.34 -10.63 -7.11
N GLU A 85 -3.40 -11.22 -5.92
CA GLU A 85 -4.66 -11.71 -5.33
C GLU A 85 -5.69 -10.58 -5.11
N ILE A 86 -5.24 -9.35 -4.85
CA ILE A 86 -6.09 -8.14 -4.73
C ILE A 86 -6.58 -7.62 -6.10
N GLY A 87 -6.02 -8.13 -7.21
CA GLY A 87 -6.38 -7.72 -8.57
C GLY A 87 -5.49 -6.63 -9.16
N SER A 88 -4.34 -6.36 -8.55
CA SER A 88 -3.34 -5.40 -9.03
C SER A 88 -2.10 -6.08 -9.62
N GLU A 89 -1.27 -5.34 -10.33
CA GLU A 89 -0.10 -5.87 -11.03
C GLU A 89 1.22 -5.40 -10.42
N VAL A 90 2.21 -6.29 -10.44
CA VAL A 90 3.59 -5.95 -10.07
C VAL A 90 4.49 -6.22 -11.26
N ARG A 91 5.17 -5.17 -11.71
CA ARG A 91 6.19 -5.20 -12.76
C ARG A 91 7.56 -5.39 -12.13
N LYS A 92 8.43 -6.06 -12.88
CA LYS A 92 9.83 -6.24 -12.52
C LYS A 92 10.64 -4.95 -12.70
N ASP A 93 10.29 -4.16 -13.71
CA ASP A 93 11.00 -2.96 -14.10
C ASP A 93 10.16 -1.71 -13.87
N VAL A 94 10.82 -0.60 -13.53
CA VAL A 94 10.18 0.72 -13.45
C VAL A 94 10.01 1.26 -14.87
N SER A 95 8.77 1.57 -15.25
CA SER A 95 8.39 2.08 -16.58
C SER A 95 7.24 3.10 -16.47
N LEU A 96 6.95 3.81 -17.56
CA LEU A 96 5.94 4.90 -17.59
C LEU A 96 4.50 4.44 -17.28
N ASP A 97 4.21 3.16 -17.43
CA ASP A 97 2.91 2.54 -17.11
C ASP A 97 2.78 2.14 -15.64
N VAL A 98 3.84 2.33 -14.83
CA VAL A 98 3.82 2.08 -13.39
C VAL A 98 3.17 3.27 -12.67
N ASP A 99 2.14 2.99 -11.87
CA ASP A 99 1.40 3.99 -11.10
C ASP A 99 2.20 4.52 -9.89
N TYR A 100 2.95 3.64 -9.23
CA TYR A 100 3.92 4.03 -8.21
C TYR A 100 4.96 2.93 -7.92
N VAL A 101 6.08 3.35 -7.36
CA VAL A 101 7.18 2.47 -6.92
C VAL A 101 7.12 2.23 -5.42
N ILE A 102 7.34 0.98 -5.02
CA ILE A 102 7.44 0.58 -3.61
C ILE A 102 8.91 0.34 -3.27
N PHE A 103 9.42 1.13 -2.34
CA PHE A 103 10.80 1.05 -1.89
C PHE A 103 10.93 0.17 -0.63
N THR A 104 11.70 -0.92 -0.69
CA THR A 104 11.73 -1.96 0.36
C THR A 104 12.79 -1.78 1.46
N GLU A 105 13.48 -0.63 1.50
CA GLU A 105 14.74 -0.37 2.22
C GLU A 105 15.98 -0.56 1.34
N ALA A 106 17.00 0.24 1.65
CA ALA A 106 18.36 -0.02 1.26
C ALA A 106 19.03 -0.72 2.44
N GLY A 107 19.70 -1.85 2.22
CA GLY A 107 20.56 -2.44 3.24
C GLY A 107 21.59 -1.44 3.75
N SER A 108 22.24 -1.76 4.87
CA SER A 108 23.15 -0.86 5.60
C SER A 108 24.30 -0.26 4.78
N GLN A 109 24.56 -0.76 3.57
CA GLN A 109 25.63 -0.32 2.67
C GLN A 109 25.15 0.45 1.43
N LYS A 110 23.85 0.64 1.22
CA LYS A 110 23.30 1.35 0.06
C LYS A 110 22.41 2.51 0.49
N THR A 111 22.36 3.56 -0.32
CA THR A 111 21.37 4.64 -0.17
C THR A 111 20.27 4.49 -1.23
N ARG A 112 19.11 5.13 -1.03
CA ARG A 112 18.00 5.13 -2.00
C ARG A 112 18.46 5.54 -3.39
N GLU A 113 19.28 6.59 -3.45
CA GLU A 113 19.81 7.17 -4.69
C GLU A 113 20.80 6.25 -5.40
N SER A 114 21.31 5.20 -4.76
CA SER A 114 22.21 4.25 -5.40
C SER A 114 21.51 3.26 -6.34
N TYR A 115 20.18 3.11 -6.22
CA TYR A 115 19.41 2.19 -7.05
C TYR A 115 19.02 2.86 -8.37
N ASP A 116 19.47 2.31 -9.51
CA ASP A 116 19.10 2.85 -10.83
C ASP A 116 17.58 2.85 -11.08
N PRO A 117 16.81 1.83 -10.66
CA PRO A 117 15.35 1.89 -10.72
C PRO A 117 14.74 3.05 -9.90
N PHE A 118 15.36 3.42 -8.78
CA PHE A 118 14.93 4.58 -7.98
C PHE A 118 15.17 5.89 -8.73
N LYS A 119 16.37 6.07 -9.29
CA LYS A 119 16.67 7.25 -10.13
C LYS A 119 15.72 7.34 -11.31
N LYS A 120 15.39 6.20 -11.93
CA LYS A 120 14.43 6.13 -13.03
C LYS A 120 13.04 6.56 -12.59
N ALA A 121 12.55 6.11 -11.43
CA ALA A 121 11.27 6.54 -10.88
C ALA A 121 11.23 8.06 -10.65
N VAL A 122 12.30 8.62 -10.06
CA VAL A 122 12.44 10.07 -9.86
C VAL A 122 12.44 10.82 -11.20
N PHE A 123 13.20 10.35 -12.19
CA PHE A 123 13.26 10.98 -13.51
C PHE A 123 11.92 10.96 -14.25
N LEU A 124 11.16 9.87 -14.11
CA LEU A 124 9.83 9.73 -14.71
C LEU A 124 8.73 10.37 -13.87
N GLU A 125 9.07 11.02 -12.76
CA GLU A 125 8.12 11.60 -11.78
C GLU A 125 7.07 10.60 -11.27
N ILE A 126 7.45 9.33 -11.21
CA ILE A 126 6.60 8.26 -10.68
C ILE A 126 6.60 8.37 -9.15
N PRO A 127 5.42 8.40 -8.49
CA PRO A 127 5.34 8.44 -7.04
C PRO A 127 6.09 7.26 -6.38
N ILE A 128 6.74 7.53 -5.25
CA ILE A 128 7.51 6.52 -4.50
C ILE A 128 6.93 6.41 -3.09
N ALA A 129 6.58 5.19 -2.68
CA ALA A 129 6.08 4.86 -1.36
C ALA A 129 7.05 3.91 -0.64
N ASP A 130 7.19 4.06 0.67
CA ASP A 130 7.97 3.13 1.47
C ASP A 130 7.18 1.85 1.74
N ALA A 131 7.84 0.69 1.67
CA ALA A 131 7.18 -0.60 1.83
C ALA A 131 6.54 -0.77 3.22
N THR A 132 7.06 -0.13 4.26
CA THR A 132 6.44 -0.04 5.60
C THR A 132 5.04 0.61 5.58
N ASP A 133 4.80 1.53 4.64
CA ASP A 133 3.50 2.18 4.49
C ASP A 133 2.54 1.37 3.66
N ILE A 134 3.06 0.59 2.70
CA ILE A 134 2.25 -0.23 1.81
C ILE A 134 1.88 -1.59 2.43
N PHE A 135 2.81 -2.23 3.15
CA PHE A 135 2.64 -3.62 3.57
C PHE A 135 1.55 -3.82 4.60
N ARG A 136 1.21 -2.78 5.38
CA ARG A 136 0.05 -2.78 6.28
C ARG A 136 -1.27 -3.10 5.56
N PHE A 137 -1.37 -2.80 4.26
CA PHE A 137 -2.56 -3.09 3.45
C PHE A 137 -2.63 -4.53 2.94
N LEU A 138 -1.55 -5.31 3.08
CA LEU A 138 -1.47 -6.71 2.64
C LEU A 138 -1.99 -7.72 3.67
N GLY A 139 -2.53 -7.23 4.80
CA GLY A 139 -3.18 -8.07 5.81
C GLY A 139 -2.35 -8.29 7.07
N ASP A 140 -1.55 -7.30 7.46
CA ASP A 140 -0.70 -7.36 8.66
C ASP A 140 -1.50 -7.49 9.96
#